data_AF-A0A949XZB9-F1
#
_entry.id   AF-A0A949XZB9-F1
#
_cell.length_a   1.000
_cell.length_b   1.000
_cell.length_c   1.000
_cell.angle_alpha   90.00
_cell.angle_beta   90.00
_cell.angle_gamma   90.00
#
_symmetry.space_group_name_H-M   'P 1'
#
loop_
_entity.id
_entity.type
_entity.pdbx_description
1 polymer ?
#
loop_
_entity_poly.entity_id
_entity_poly.type
_entity_poly.pdbx_seq_one_letter_code
_entity_poly.pdbx_strand_id
1 'polypeptide(L)' 'MSDTPTNIRAHQGEQTLELIWDSGVVSRLPYRYLRAECPCASCRNEWTGERILDP' A
#
# COMPACT_ATOMS: atom_id res chain seq x y z
N MET A 1 2.15 -6.18 -19.75
CA MET A 1 1.77 -4.75 -19.75
C MET A 1 1.73 -4.33 -18.29
N SER A 2 2.44 -3.26 -17.91
CA SER A 2 2.45 -2.77 -16.52
C SER A 2 1.25 -1.86 -16.34
N ASP A 3 0.25 -2.29 -15.58
CA ASP A 3 -0.90 -1.44 -15.22
C ASP A 3 -0.38 -0.35 -14.28
N THR A 4 -0.30 0.88 -14.80
CA THR A 4 0.34 2.01 -14.12
C THR A 4 -0.72 2.85 -13.43
N PRO A 5 -0.54 3.25 -12.16
CA PRO A 5 -1.49 4.12 -11.49
C PRO A 5 -1.49 5.50 -12.15
N THR A 6 -2.67 5.96 -12.55
CA THR A 6 -2.90 7.28 -13.17
C THR A 6 -3.33 8.34 -12.15
N ASN A 7 -3.83 7.92 -10.98
CA ASN A 7 -4.18 8.82 -9.89
C ASN A 7 -3.93 8.19 -8.51
N ILE A 8 -3.57 9.02 -7.54
CA ILE A 8 -3.42 8.67 -6.13
C ILE A 8 -4.07 9.73 -5.25
N ARG A 9 -4.97 9.32 -4.34
CA ARG A 9 -5.66 10.22 -3.42
C ARG A 9 -5.72 9.66 -2.01
N ALA A 10 -5.34 10.48 -1.04
CA ALA A 10 -5.45 10.18 0.38
C ALA A 10 -6.78 10.70 0.93
N HIS A 11 -7.69 9.80 1.26
CA HIS A 11 -8.95 10.07 1.95
C HIS A 11 -8.71 10.00 3.47
N GLN A 12 -8.33 11.15 4.05
CA GLN A 12 -7.91 11.21 5.46
C GLN A 12 -9.04 10.88 6.44
N GLY A 13 -10.26 11.35 6.17
CA GLY A 13 -11.42 11.08 7.03
C GLY A 13 -11.79 9.59 7.06
N GLU A 14 -11.68 8.93 5.92
CA GLU A 14 -11.96 7.51 5.73
C GLU A 14 -10.73 6.61 5.96
N GLN A 15 -9.59 7.21 6.33
CA GLN A 15 -8.29 6.53 6.54
C GLN A 15 -7.93 5.55 5.41
N THR A 16 -8.14 5.97 4.16
CA THR A 16 -8.02 5.12 2.97
C THR A 16 -7.22 5.81 1.87
N LEU A 17 -6.42 5.04 1.13
CA LEU A 17 -5.72 5.47 -0.08
C LEU A 17 -6.48 4.95 -1.29
N GLU A 18 -6.91 5.84 -2.17
CA GLU A 18 -7.51 5.51 -3.45
C GLU A 18 -6.46 5.56 -4.56
N LEU A 19 -6.44 4.54 -5.41
CA LEU A 19 -5.63 4.45 -6.62
C LEU A 19 -6.55 4.22 -7.83
N ILE A 20 -6.31 4.96 -8.91
CA ILE A 20 -6.94 4.72 -10.20
C ILE A 20 -5.87 4.21 -11.15
N TRP A 21 -6.15 3.07 -11.78
CA TRP A 21 -5.25 2.36 -12.68
C TRP A 21 -5.53 2.72 -14.15
N ASP A 22 -4.59 2.48 -15.06
CA ASP A 22 -4.78 2.79 -16.49
C ASP A 22 -5.87 1.93 -17.14
N SER A 23 -6.09 0.75 -16.56
CA SER A 23 -7.19 -0.17 -16.88
C SER A 23 -8.57 0.36 -16.46
N GLY A 24 -8.63 1.46 -15.71
CA GLY A 24 -9.85 2.02 -15.13
C GLY A 24 -10.26 1.35 -13.81
N VAL A 25 -9.51 0.36 -13.33
CA VAL A 25 -9.73 -0.23 -12.00
C VAL A 25 -9.53 0.84 -10.93
N VAL A 26 -10.33 0.78 -9.87
CA VAL A 26 -10.20 1.63 -8.69
C VAL A 26 -9.91 0.75 -7.48
N SER A 27 -8.79 1.00 -6.81
CA SER A 27 -8.43 0.32 -5.57
C SER A 27 -8.56 1.28 -4.39
N ARG A 28 -9.13 0.80 -3.28
CA ARG A 28 -9.21 1.53 -2.01
C ARG A 28 -8.53 0.72 -0.92
N LEU A 29 -7.41 1.22 -0.42
CA LEU A 29 -6.51 0.54 0.50
C LEU A 29 -6.53 1.25 1.86
N PRO A 30 -7.02 0.60 2.93
CA PRO A 30 -6.98 1.20 4.27
C PRO A 30 -5.54 1.47 4.70
N TYR A 31 -5.30 2.58 5.42
CA TYR A 31 -3.96 2.93 5.88
C TYR A 31 -3.34 1.86 6.79
N ARG A 32 -4.16 1.21 7.63
CA ARG A 32 -3.72 0.09 8.47
C ARG A 32 -3.17 -1.07 7.64
N TYR A 33 -3.79 -1.34 6.49
CA TYR A 33 -3.35 -2.42 5.60
C TYR A 33 -2.02 -2.05 4.96
N LEU A 34 -1.89 -0.83 4.43
CA LEU A 34 -0.61 -0.34 3.88
C LEU A 34 0.52 -0.37 4.90
N ARG A 35 0.25 0.02 6.15
CA ARG A 35 1.24 -0.02 7.23
C ARG A 35 1.62 -1.44 7.63
N ALA A 36 0.68 -2.37 7.57
CA ALA A 36 0.94 -3.79 7.77
C ALA A 36 1.83 -4.34 6.66
N GLU A 37 1.62 -3.94 5.40
CA GLU A 37 2.41 -4.39 4.25
C GLU A 37 3.65 -3.55 3.95
N CYS A 38 4.12 -2.74 4.91
CA CYS A 38 5.25 -1.84 4.68
C CYS A 38 6.53 -2.65 4.34
N PRO A 39 7.15 -2.44 3.16
CA PRO A 39 8.29 -3.24 2.72
C PRO A 39 9.63 -2.72 3.22
N CYS A 40 9.66 -1.66 4.03
CA CYS A 40 10.92 -1.05 4.46
C CYS A 40 11.69 -1.97 5.42
N ALA A 41 13.02 -1.77 5.46
CA ALA A 41 13.96 -2.50 6.30
C ALA A 41 13.62 -2.48 7.81
N SER A 42 12.92 -1.43 8.26
CA SER A 42 12.47 -1.33 9.65
C SER A 42 11.24 -2.18 9.96
N CYS A 43 10.48 -2.59 8.94
CA CYS A 43 9.27 -3.41 9.09
C CYS A 43 9.49 -4.86 8.66
N ARG A 44 10.37 -5.08 7.68
CA ARG A 44 10.73 -6.40 7.14
C ARG A 44 12.24 -6.50 7.02
N ASN A 45 12.77 -7.66 7.34
CA ASN A 45 14.19 -7.94 7.13
C ASN A 45 14.53 -7.79 5.63
N GLU A 46 15.60 -7.06 5.31
CA GLU A 46 16.00 -6.75 3.93
C GLU A 46 16.38 -7.99 3.10
N TRP A 47 16.86 -9.05 3.75
CA TRP A 47 17.38 -10.25 3.10
C TRP A 47 16.37 -11.39 3.09
N THR A 48 15.64 -11.60 4.18
CA THR A 48 14.67 -12.70 4.30
C THR A 48 13.25 -12.29 3.93
N GLY A 49 12.93 -10.99 4.02
CA GLY A 49 11.56 -10.50 3.89
C GLY A 49 10.65 -10.88 5.06
N GLU A 50 11.18 -11.44 6.14
CA GLU A 50 10.34 -11.75 7.30
C GLU A 50 9.92 -10.46 8.00
N ARG A 51 8.66 -10.43 8.44
CA ARG A 51 8.13 -9.32 9.24
C ARG A 51 8.80 -9.35 10.62
N ILE A 52 9.35 -8.22 11.04
CA ILE A 52 10.06 -8.09 12.32
C ILE A 52 9.29 -7.25 13.37
N LEU A 53 8.13 -6.70 13.00
CA LEU A 53 7.28 -5.96 13.92
C LEU A 53 6.27 -6.89 14.59
N ASP A 54 6.18 -6.79 15.92
CA ASP A 54 5.13 -7.43 16.70
C ASP A 54 3.73 -6.97 16.21
N PRO A 55 2.71 -7.86 16.26
CA PRO A 55 1.36 -7.60 15.77
C PRO A 55 0.67 -6.38 16.40
#